data_AF-A0A6G8QD14-F1
#
_entry.id   AF-A0A6G8QD14-F1
#
_cell.length_a   1.000
_cell.length_b   1.000
_cell.length_c   1.000
_cell.angle_alpha   90.00
_cell.angle_beta   90.00
_cell.angle_gamma   90.00
#
_symmetry.space_group_name_H-M   'P 1'
#
loop_
_entity.id
_entity.type
_entity.pdbx_description
1 polymer ?
#
loop_
_entity_poly.entity_id
_entity_poly.type
_entity_poly.pdbx_seq_one_letter_code
_entity_poly.pdbx_strand_id
1 'polypeptide(L)'
;MASDYVHPLPGRGRCRVMRIFLPEAEGELMHDDLPVAVCSAVACSAVTANTGPSVTERLTAEVMVYHRMERAPVWIEHWPPEATDGRAETFELVVFSHYEVREIAHAEGEEVRPEIGKPAAWKGLDRGTVERLLGQVV
;
A
#
# COMPACT_ATOMS: atom_id res chain seq x y z
N MET A 1 -10.08 13.39 -0.08
CA MET A 1 -9.47 13.39 -1.45
C MET A 1 -8.70 12.10 -1.71
N ALA A 2 -8.66 11.58 -2.94
CA ALA A 2 -7.88 10.38 -3.32
C ALA A 2 -6.83 10.68 -4.41
N SER A 3 -5.69 10.00 -4.37
CA SER A 3 -4.60 10.09 -5.36
C SER A 3 -4.06 8.70 -5.68
N ASP A 4 -3.66 8.46 -6.93
CA ASP A 4 -3.11 7.19 -7.38
C ASP A 4 -1.58 7.27 -7.55
N TYR A 5 -0.87 6.24 -7.07
CA TYR A 5 0.54 5.98 -7.36
C TYR A 5 0.65 4.68 -8.16
N VAL A 6 1.41 4.71 -9.25
CA VAL A 6 1.61 3.55 -10.12
C VAL A 6 3.06 3.11 -10.06
N HIS A 7 3.32 1.95 -9.44
CA HIS A 7 4.64 1.35 -9.45
C HIS A 7 4.79 0.39 -10.64
N PRO A 8 5.73 0.60 -11.57
CA PRO A 8 6.00 -0.35 -12.64
C PRO A 8 6.73 -1.57 -12.07
N LEU A 9 6.21 -2.78 -12.31
CA LEU A 9 6.90 -4.02 -11.95
C LEU A 9 7.71 -4.55 -13.14
N PRO A 10 8.87 -5.19 -12.92
CA PRO A 10 9.64 -5.81 -14.01
C PRO A 10 8.75 -6.81 -14.77
N GLY A 11 8.73 -6.76 -16.11
CA GLY A 11 7.90 -7.62 -16.96
C GLY A 11 6.90 -6.85 -17.83
N ARG A 12 6.30 -7.52 -18.84
CA ARG A 12 5.39 -6.88 -19.80
C ARG A 12 4.09 -6.45 -19.11
N GLY A 13 3.90 -5.13 -18.95
CA GLY A 13 2.59 -4.55 -18.58
C GLY A 13 2.14 -4.78 -17.15
N ARG A 14 3.05 -5.08 -16.20
CA ARG A 14 2.69 -5.28 -14.79
C ARG A 14 2.90 -3.98 -14.02
N CYS A 15 1.89 -3.59 -13.24
CA CYS A 15 1.96 -2.43 -12.37
C CYS A 15 1.32 -2.77 -11.03
N ARG A 16 1.65 -2.00 -9.99
CA ARG A 16 0.81 -1.89 -8.80
C ARG A 16 0.18 -0.53 -8.80
N VAL A 17 -1.13 -0.49 -8.55
CA VAL A 17 -1.86 0.77 -8.39
C VAL A 17 -2.20 0.90 -6.93
N MET A 18 -1.57 1.87 -6.29
CA MET A 18 -1.87 2.23 -4.92
C MET A 18 -2.78 3.44 -4.96
N ARG A 19 -3.98 3.33 -4.41
CA ARG A 19 -4.88 4.44 -4.21
C ARG A 19 -4.76 4.92 -2.77
N ILE A 20 -4.28 6.15 -2.62
CA ILE A 20 -4.08 6.82 -1.35
C ILE A 20 -5.28 7.71 -1.09
N PHE A 21 -5.98 7.47 0.01
CA PHE A 21 -7.03 8.31 0.54
C PHE A 21 -6.43 9.19 1.63
N LEU A 22 -6.39 10.49 1.35
CA LEU A 22 -5.92 11.51 2.29
C LEU A 22 -7.13 12.12 3.00
N PRO A 23 -7.06 12.34 4.33
CA PRO A 23 -8.10 13.08 5.04
C PRO A 23 -8.27 14.46 4.40
N GLU A 24 -9.53 14.91 4.27
CA GLU A 24 -9.80 16.23 3.70
C GLU A 24 -9.35 17.30 4.69
N ALA A 25 -8.42 18.14 4.24
CA ALA A 25 -7.82 19.17 5.06
C ALA A 25 -8.74 20.38 5.20
N GLU A 26 -9.90 20.24 5.85
CA GLU A 26 -10.70 21.38 6.30
C GLU A 26 -11.32 21.10 7.68
N GLY A 27 -10.68 21.66 8.71
CA GLY A 27 -11.14 21.63 10.09
C GLY A 27 -10.28 20.72 10.96
N GLU A 28 -9.50 21.35 11.86
CA GLU A 28 -8.81 20.77 13.02
C GLU A 28 -8.55 19.27 12.92
N LEU A 29 -7.35 18.92 12.42
CA LEU A 29 -6.75 17.58 12.43
C LEU A 29 -7.25 16.79 13.65
N MET A 30 -8.27 15.95 13.47
CA MET A 30 -8.62 14.99 14.51
C MET A 30 -7.38 14.13 14.67
N HIS A 31 -6.95 13.98 15.92
CA HIS A 31 -5.63 13.52 16.30
C HIS A 31 -5.27 12.09 15.81
N ASP A 32 -6.21 11.41 15.13
CA ASP A 32 -6.18 9.99 14.74
C ASP A 32 -6.46 9.71 13.24
N ASP A 33 -6.66 10.73 12.39
CA ASP A 33 -6.96 10.53 10.96
C ASP A 33 -5.68 10.22 10.14
N LEU A 34 -5.17 8.99 10.28
CA LEU A 34 -4.07 8.51 9.44
C LEU A 34 -4.54 8.35 7.98
N PRO A 35 -3.70 8.72 7.00
CA PRO A 35 -4.02 8.44 5.60
C PRO A 35 -4.22 6.93 5.39
N VAL A 36 -5.15 6.54 4.52
CA VAL A 36 -5.39 5.12 4.20
C VAL A 36 -4.88 4.85 2.79
N ALA A 37 -3.97 3.90 2.65
CA ALA A 37 -3.44 3.46 1.37
C ALA A 37 -3.98 2.07 1.05
N VAL A 38 -4.80 1.98 -0.01
CA VAL A 38 -5.23 0.71 -0.57
C VAL A 38 -4.31 0.38 -1.73
N CYS A 39 -3.42 -0.59 -1.51
CA CYS A 39 -2.54 -1.13 -2.53
C CYS A 39 -3.24 -2.27 -3.23
N SER A 40 -3.73 -2.01 -4.44
CA SER A 40 -4.34 -3.05 -5.25
C SER A 40 -3.32 -3.61 -6.23
N ALA A 41 -3.23 -4.94 -6.27
CA ALA A 41 -2.47 -5.67 -7.26
C ALA A 41 -3.20 -5.68 -8.61
N VAL A 42 -3.48 -4.52 -9.20
CA VAL A 42 -4.09 -4.45 -10.54
C VAL A 42 -3.01 -4.63 -11.58
N ALA A 43 -3.01 -5.78 -12.24
CA ALA A 43 -2.16 -5.97 -13.40
C ALA A 43 -2.61 -4.99 -14.50
N CYS A 44 -1.73 -4.06 -14.92
CA CYS A 44 -1.96 -3.24 -16.13
C CYS A 44 -2.15 -4.13 -17.39
N SER A 45 -1.79 -5.41 -17.31
CA SER A 45 -2.23 -6.51 -18.17
C SER A 45 -2.24 -7.81 -17.37
N ALA A 46 -3.39 -8.48 -17.29
CA ALA A 46 -3.71 -9.69 -16.51
C ALA A 46 -2.61 -10.77 -16.47
N VAL A 47 -1.73 -10.75 -15.47
CA VAL A 47 -1.04 -11.92 -14.87
C VAL A 47 -0.53 -11.50 -13.49
N THR A 48 -0.73 -12.38 -12.51
CA THR A 48 -0.32 -12.33 -11.09
C THR A 48 1.04 -11.65 -10.83
N ALA A 49 1.03 -10.67 -9.92
CA ALA A 49 2.21 -9.99 -9.42
C ALA A 49 2.68 -10.65 -8.12
N ASN A 50 3.90 -11.20 -8.12
CA ASN A 50 4.53 -11.78 -6.93
C ASN A 50 4.63 -10.74 -5.81
N THR A 51 3.89 -10.94 -4.72
CA THR A 51 4.04 -10.22 -3.44
C THR A 51 4.84 -11.03 -2.46
N GLY A 52 6.15 -10.86 -2.55
CA GLY A 52 6.96 -11.10 -1.36
C GLY A 52 6.71 -9.99 -0.33
N PRO A 53 6.84 -10.27 0.98
CA PRO A 53 6.85 -9.26 2.03
C PRO A 53 7.78 -8.07 1.72
N SER A 54 8.91 -8.36 1.04
CA SER A 54 9.91 -7.39 0.60
C SER A 54 9.43 -6.32 -0.38
N VAL A 55 8.32 -6.58 -1.08
CA VAL A 55 7.74 -5.61 -2.02
C VAL A 55 6.86 -4.61 -1.27
N THR A 56 6.08 -5.06 -0.30
CA THR A 56 5.12 -4.23 0.43
C THR A 56 5.81 -3.16 1.27
N GLU A 57 6.89 -3.50 1.98
CA GLU A 57 7.67 -2.52 2.77
C GLU A 57 8.27 -1.40 1.91
N ARG A 58 8.86 -1.77 0.76
CA ARG A 58 9.43 -0.80 -0.19
C ARG A 58 8.38 0.10 -0.80
N LEU A 59 7.28 -0.48 -1.30
CA LEU A 59 6.20 0.28 -1.93
C LEU A 59 5.56 1.27 -0.95
N THR A 60 5.41 0.88 0.32
CA THR A 60 4.89 1.77 1.36
C THR A 60 5.81 2.97 1.56
N ALA A 61 7.12 2.73 1.66
CA ALA A 61 8.11 3.80 1.80
C ALA A 61 8.18 4.71 0.57
N GLU A 62 8.13 4.15 -0.64
CA GLU A 62 8.07 4.91 -1.90
C GLU A 62 6.84 5.83 -1.96
N VAL A 63 5.66 5.32 -1.57
CA VAL A 63 4.42 6.11 -1.50
C VAL A 63 4.55 7.26 -0.49
N MET A 64 5.10 6.97 0.70
CA MET A 64 5.32 8.00 1.72
C MET A 64 6.26 9.09 1.23
N VAL A 65 7.37 8.73 0.57
CA VAL A 65 8.33 9.70 0.00
C VAL A 65 7.68 10.51 -1.11
N TYR A 66 6.98 9.85 -2.05
CA TYR A 66 6.34 10.51 -3.20
C TYR A 66 5.30 11.55 -2.77
N HIS A 67 4.46 11.22 -1.79
CA HIS A 67 3.43 12.12 -1.26
C HIS A 67 3.91 13.00 -0.11
N ARG A 68 5.19 12.92 0.29
CA ARG A 68 5.78 13.67 1.42
C ARG A 68 4.98 13.47 2.72
N MET A 69 4.61 12.23 3.01
CA MET A 69 3.83 11.89 4.20
C MET A 69 4.71 11.95 5.46
N GLU A 70 4.23 12.64 6.50
CA GLU A 70 4.90 12.68 7.81
C GLU A 70 4.57 11.44 8.67
N ARG A 71 3.44 10.78 8.39
CA ARG A 71 2.98 9.57 9.08
C ARG A 71 2.71 8.47 8.06
N ALA A 72 3.07 7.25 8.41
CA ALA A 72 2.79 6.10 7.57
C ALA A 72 1.27 5.88 7.45
N PRO A 73 0.78 5.55 6.24
CA PRO A 73 -0.62 5.27 6.06
C PRO A 73 -1.02 3.92 6.66
N VAL A 74 -2.31 3.75 6.92
CA VAL A 74 -2.90 2.43 7.09
C VAL A 74 -2.79 1.70 5.75
N TRP A 75 -1.95 0.67 5.68
CA TRP A 75 -1.70 -0.07 4.45
C TRP A 75 -2.58 -1.30 4.34
N ILE A 76 -3.43 -1.33 3.31
CA ILE A 76 -4.32 -2.44 2.99
C ILE A 76 -3.88 -3.03 1.65
N GLU A 77 -3.46 -4.29 1.66
CA GLU A 77 -3.26 -5.06 0.43
C GLU A 77 -4.62 -5.56 -0.07
N HIS A 78 -4.96 -5.20 -1.30
CA HIS A 78 -6.18 -5.60 -1.98
C HIS A 78 -5.85 -6.58 -3.09
N TRP A 79 -6.50 -7.73 -3.03
CA TRP A 79 -6.36 -8.84 -3.96
C TRP A 79 -7.66 -9.01 -4.73
N PRO A 80 -7.81 -8.33 -5.89
CA PRO A 80 -8.99 -8.50 -6.71
C PRO A 80 -8.98 -9.91 -7.36
N PRO A 81 -10.13 -10.44 -7.79
CA PRO A 81 -10.21 -11.78 -8.38
C PRO A 81 -9.26 -12.02 -9.55
N GLU A 82 -8.98 -10.97 -10.33
CA GLU A 82 -8.02 -10.97 -11.45
C GLU A 82 -6.58 -11.24 -11.00
N ALA A 83 -6.24 -10.90 -9.75
CA ALA A 83 -4.94 -11.13 -9.14
C ALA A 83 -4.87 -12.45 -8.37
N THR A 84 -5.98 -13.18 -8.21
CA THR A 84 -6.07 -14.42 -7.42
C THR A 84 -6.55 -15.61 -8.24
N ASP A 85 -6.34 -15.59 -9.57
CA ASP A 85 -6.78 -16.64 -10.50
C ASP A 85 -8.29 -16.97 -10.38
N GLY A 86 -9.11 -15.94 -10.18
CA GLY A 86 -10.57 -16.06 -10.03
C GLY A 86 -11.06 -16.48 -8.65
N ARG A 87 -10.17 -16.59 -7.65
CA ARG A 87 -10.57 -16.75 -6.24
C ARG A 87 -11.28 -15.51 -5.70
N ALA A 88 -11.89 -15.66 -4.52
CA ALA A 88 -12.57 -14.58 -3.84
C ALA A 88 -11.62 -13.42 -3.57
N GLU A 89 -12.13 -12.20 -3.75
CA GLU A 89 -11.42 -10.97 -3.40
C GLU A 89 -11.07 -10.96 -1.92
N THR A 90 -9.87 -10.50 -1.58
CA THR A 90 -9.45 -10.32 -0.19
C THR A 90 -8.85 -8.95 0.07
N PHE A 91 -8.96 -8.52 1.32
CA PHE A 91 -8.34 -7.31 1.84
C PHE A 91 -7.53 -7.69 3.08
N GLU A 92 -6.28 -7.27 3.14
CA GLU A 92 -5.38 -7.59 4.25
C GLU A 92 -4.73 -6.32 4.79
N LEU A 93 -5.01 -5.99 6.04
CA LEU A 93 -4.28 -4.96 6.77
C LEU A 93 -2.88 -5.46 7.08
N VAL A 94 -1.89 -4.70 6.64
CA VAL A 94 -0.47 -4.98 6.90
C VAL A 94 0.01 -4.15 8.08
N VAL A 95 0.52 -4.84 9.10
CA VAL A 95 1.15 -4.21 10.27
C VAL A 95 2.66 -4.34 10.12
N PHE A 96 3.37 -3.21 10.09
CA PHE A 96 4.82 -3.17 9.96
C PHE A 96 5.50 -3.21 11.33
N SER A 97 6.72 -3.74 11.37
CA SER A 97 7.54 -3.79 12.60
C SER A 97 8.01 -2.42 13.10
N HIS A 98 8.11 -1.43 12.21
CA HIS A 98 8.25 0.00 12.51
C HIS A 98 7.71 0.81 11.34
N TYR A 99 7.37 2.07 11.58
CA TYR A 99 6.74 2.93 10.57
C TYR A 99 7.64 4.06 10.05
N GLU A 100 8.85 4.18 10.58
CA GLU A 100 9.86 5.12 10.09
C GLU A 100 10.40 4.66 8.73
N VAL A 101 10.45 5.59 7.75
CA VAL A 101 11.16 5.36 6.49
C VAL A 101 12.66 5.48 6.75
N ARG A 102 13.41 4.49 6.28
CA ARG A 102 14.87 4.42 6.39
C ARG A 102 15.47 4.17 5.01
N GLU A 103 16.58 4.82 4.72
CA GLU A 103 17.38 4.52 3.54
C GLU A 103 18.25 3.29 3.82
N ILE A 104 18.03 2.23 3.06
CA ILE A 104 18.77 0.98 3.20
C ILE A 104 19.69 0.84 1.98
N ALA A 105 20.99 0.73 2.26
CA ALA A 105 21.96 0.32 1.25
C ALA A 105 21.89 -1.20 1.11
N HIS A 106 21.56 -1.67 -0.09
CA HIS A 106 21.70 -3.08 -0.43
C HIS A 106 23.14 -3.36 -0.89
N ALA A 107 23.49 -4.63 -1.14
CA ALA A 107 24.88 -5.08 -1.32
C ALA A 107 25.71 -4.22 -2.30
N GLU A 108 27.03 -4.29 -2.19
CA GLU A 108 27.99 -3.37 -2.85
C GLU A 108 27.70 -3.17 -4.35
N GLY A 109 27.20 -1.98 -4.71
CA GLY A 109 26.80 -1.61 -6.08
C GLY A 109 25.29 -1.41 -6.30
N GLU A 110 24.45 -1.73 -5.32
CA GLU A 110 23.01 -1.50 -5.41
C GLU A 110 22.58 -0.10 -4.95
N GLU A 111 21.47 0.37 -5.52
CA GLU A 111 20.88 1.69 -5.25
C GLU A 111 20.35 1.76 -3.81
N VAL A 112 20.67 2.84 -3.10
CA VAL A 112 20.07 3.14 -1.80
C VAL A 112 18.58 3.39 -2.00
N ARG A 113 17.73 2.64 -1.28
CA ARG A 113 16.28 2.73 -1.45
C ARG A 113 15.58 2.92 -0.10
N PRO A 114 14.47 3.68 -0.07
CA PRO A 114 13.68 3.86 1.14
C PRO A 114 12.90 2.58 1.45
N GLU A 115 12.91 2.17 2.71
CA GLU A 115 12.17 1.03 3.24
C GLU A 115 11.55 1.35 4.61
N ILE A 116 10.39 0.77 4.90
CA ILE A 116 9.75 0.76 6.22
C ILE A 116 10.05 -0.58 6.92
N GLY A 117 9.58 -0.77 8.15
CA GLY A 117 9.77 -2.05 8.83
C GLY A 117 9.10 -3.19 8.06
N LYS A 118 9.67 -4.39 8.11
CA LYS A 118 9.07 -5.56 7.45
C LYS A 118 7.65 -5.83 7.96
N PRO A 119 6.74 -6.39 7.14
CA PRO A 119 5.44 -6.88 7.58
C PRO A 119 5.59 -7.85 8.75
N ALA A 120 5.05 -7.46 9.91
CA ALA A 120 5.06 -8.24 11.14
C ALA A 120 3.76 -9.06 11.29
N ALA A 121 2.64 -8.55 10.78
CA ALA A 121 1.37 -9.27 10.78
C ALA A 121 0.47 -8.85 9.60
N TRP A 122 -0.38 -9.80 9.19
CA TRP A 122 -1.39 -9.62 8.15
C TRP A 122 -2.75 -9.96 8.77
N LYS A 123 -3.72 -9.05 8.64
CA LYS A 123 -5.06 -9.24 9.21
C LYS A 123 -6.10 -9.12 8.10
N GLY A 124 -6.84 -10.19 7.88
CA GLY A 124 -7.97 -10.16 6.94
C GLY A 124 -9.01 -9.12 7.36
N LEU A 125 -9.48 -8.34 6.40
CA LEU A 125 -10.57 -7.39 6.56
C LEU A 125 -11.72 -7.79 5.63
N ASP A 126 -12.96 -7.61 6.11
CA ASP A 126 -14.11 -7.62 5.24
C ASP A 126 -14.25 -6.28 4.49
N ARG A 127 -14.94 -6.30 3.36
CA ARG A 127 -15.16 -5.14 2.49
C ARG A 127 -15.81 -3.96 3.24
N GLY A 128 -16.81 -4.22 4.09
CA GLY A 128 -17.50 -3.17 4.84
C GLY A 128 -16.60 -2.50 5.89
N THR A 129 -15.62 -3.22 6.44
CA THR A 129 -14.58 -2.62 7.28
C THR A 129 -13.64 -1.73 6.48
N VAL A 130 -13.26 -2.11 5.26
CA VAL A 130 -12.45 -1.26 4.37
C VAL A 130 -13.21 0.01 3.99
N GLU A 131 -14.46 -0.10 3.54
CA GLU A 131 -15.29 1.04 3.15
C GLU A 131 -15.43 2.06 4.30
N ARG A 132 -15.64 1.58 5.53
CA ARG A 132 -15.65 2.44 6.73
C ARG A 132 -14.33 3.14 6.98
N LEU A 133 -13.19 2.44 6.83
CA LEU A 133 -11.86 3.06 6.95
C LEU A 133 -11.62 4.14 5.89
N LEU A 134 -12.23 4.00 4.72
CA LEU A 134 -12.15 4.99 3.64
C LEU A 134 -13.12 6.17 3.83
N GLY A 135 -13.91 6.20 4.91
CA GLY A 135 -14.97 7.20 5.11
C GLY A 135 -16.12 7.06 4.11
N GLN A 136 -16.18 5.93 3.39
CA GLN A 136 -17.26 5.61 2.45
C GLN A 136 -18.37 4.92 3.25
N VAL A 137 -19.37 5.69 3.67
CA VAL A 137 -20.57 5.13 4.29
C VAL A 137 -21.40 4.43 3.22
N VAL A 138 -21.69 3.14 3.41
CA VAL A 138 -22.71 2.38 2.68
C VAL A 138 -24.07 2.59 3.32
#